data_AF-A0A850DKU3-F1
#
_entry.id   AF-A0A850DKU3-F1
#
_cell.length_a   1.000
_cell.length_b   1.000
_cell.length_c   1.000
_cell.angle_alpha   90.00
_cell.angle_beta   90.00
_cell.angle_gamma   90.00
#
_symmetry.space_group_name_H-M   'P 1'
#
loop_
_entity.id
_entity.type
_entity.pdbx_description
1 polymer ?
#
loop_
_entity_poly.entity_id
_entity_poly.type
_entity_poly.pdbx_seq_one_letter_code
_entity_poly.pdbx_strand_id
1 'polypeptide(L)'
;MSAALFDQPTDREIVRLELALTISHTPHQPPQPPEPPLGRSRRVLITGSRSWTDRATIRAVLAEVWSPDAVLVSGACPCGADAQCEACWLAWGGRVERHPADWDQLGRRAGFVRNAQMVAAGADICLAFIRNDSAGAGHTARVAKQAGIATRIFRSTDTPTLADRARR
;
A
#
# COMPACT_ATOMS: atom_id res chain seq x y z
N MET A 1 -22.80 -30.44 -80.68
CA MET A 1 -21.89 -30.69 -79.54
C MET A 1 -21.08 -29.42 -79.36
N SER A 2 -21.47 -28.59 -78.39
CA SER A 2 -20.97 -27.22 -78.24
C SER A 2 -20.17 -27.10 -76.95
N ALA A 3 -18.92 -26.68 -77.10
CA ALA A 3 -18.01 -26.33 -76.03
C ALA A 3 -18.21 -24.85 -75.66
N ALA A 4 -18.19 -24.54 -74.37
CA ALA A 4 -17.96 -23.19 -73.82
C ALA A 4 -17.18 -23.40 -72.51
N LEU A 5 -15.85 -23.25 -72.55
CA LEU A 5 -15.12 -22.03 -72.17
C LEU A 5 -15.62 -21.46 -70.83
N PHE A 6 -14.90 -21.82 -69.76
CA PHE A 6 -14.96 -21.17 -68.47
C PHE A 6 -14.37 -19.76 -68.58
N ASP A 7 -15.22 -18.77 -68.33
CA ASP A 7 -14.89 -17.35 -68.25
C ASP A 7 -14.02 -17.07 -67.01
N GLN A 8 -12.94 -16.30 -67.19
CA GLN A 8 -12.06 -15.86 -66.11
C GLN A 8 -12.62 -14.54 -65.53
N PRO A 9 -12.64 -14.34 -64.21
CA PRO A 9 -13.19 -13.12 -63.62
C PRO A 9 -12.36 -11.87 -63.97
N THR A 10 -13.05 -10.75 -64.18
CA THR A 10 -12.50 -9.48 -64.68
C THR A 10 -11.94 -8.57 -63.58
N ASP A 11 -11.02 -7.68 -63.97
CA ASP A 11 -10.21 -6.71 -63.19
C ASP A 11 -10.94 -5.82 -62.16
N ARG A 12 -12.27 -5.91 -62.00
CA ARG A 12 -13.02 -5.17 -60.98
C ARG A 12 -13.14 -5.90 -59.64
N GLU A 13 -12.80 -7.19 -59.57
CA GLU A 13 -12.66 -7.89 -58.29
C GLU A 13 -11.29 -7.69 -57.63
N ILE A 14 -10.27 -7.26 -58.39
CA ILE A 14 -8.90 -7.10 -57.87
C ILE A 14 -8.74 -5.79 -57.07
N VAL A 15 -9.51 -4.74 -57.37
CA VAL A 15 -9.40 -3.43 -56.70
C VAL A 15 -10.19 -3.34 -55.38
N ARG A 16 -10.55 -4.47 -54.77
CA ARG A 16 -11.11 -4.51 -53.41
C ARG A 16 -10.27 -5.27 -52.39
N LEU A 17 -9.07 -5.75 -52.76
CA LEU A 17 -8.15 -6.44 -51.84
C LEU A 17 -6.83 -5.72 -51.55
N GLU A 18 -6.62 -4.49 -52.05
CA GLU A 18 -5.41 -3.68 -51.75
C GLU A 18 -5.71 -2.43 -50.91
N LEU A 19 -6.50 -2.58 -49.84
CA LEU A 19 -6.60 -1.55 -48.80
C LEU A 19 -6.52 -2.15 -47.39
N ALA A 20 -5.57 -3.06 -47.18
CA ALA A 20 -5.37 -3.72 -45.88
C ALA A 20 -3.90 -3.79 -45.46
N LEU A 21 -3.05 -2.88 -45.95
CA LEU A 21 -1.67 -2.75 -45.50
C LEU A 21 -1.31 -1.28 -45.42
N THR A 22 -1.33 -0.70 -44.21
CA THR A 22 -0.44 0.40 -43.77
C THR A 22 -0.77 0.78 -42.31
N ILE A 23 0.11 0.32 -41.42
CA ILE A 23 0.52 0.88 -40.11
C ILE A 23 -0.47 0.72 -38.94
N SER A 24 -0.44 -0.47 -38.31
CA SER A 24 -0.67 -0.58 -36.87
C SER A 24 0.66 -0.36 -36.16
N HIS A 25 0.98 0.90 -35.85
CA HIS A 25 2.11 1.25 -34.99
C HIS A 25 1.76 0.81 -33.56
N THR A 26 2.15 -0.39 -33.17
CA THR A 26 2.09 -0.80 -31.76
C THR A 26 3.24 -0.06 -31.06
N PRO A 27 2.98 0.86 -30.09
CA PRO A 27 4.07 1.38 -29.30
C PRO A 27 4.67 0.20 -28.53
N HIS A 28 5.96 -0.05 -28.76
CA HIS A 28 6.75 -1.01 -27.99
C HIS A 28 6.78 -0.54 -26.54
N GLN A 29 5.83 -1.01 -25.73
CA GLN A 29 5.81 -0.74 -24.30
C GLN A 29 7.06 -1.39 -23.67
N PRO A 30 7.90 -0.65 -22.93
CA PRO A 30 9.04 -1.24 -22.25
C PRO A 30 8.57 -2.34 -21.30
N PRO A 31 9.38 -3.40 -21.07
CA PRO A 31 9.01 -4.49 -20.19
C PRO A 31 8.59 -3.92 -18.84
N GLN A 32 7.31 -4.06 -18.52
CA GLN A 32 6.78 -3.66 -17.22
C GLN A 32 7.45 -4.54 -16.17
N PRO A 33 7.84 -4.01 -14.99
CA PRO A 33 8.31 -4.84 -13.89
C PRO A 33 7.26 -5.92 -13.60
N PRO A 34 7.65 -7.12 -13.16
CA PRO A 34 6.71 -8.23 -12.96
C PRO A 34 5.55 -7.75 -12.10
N GLU A 35 4.34 -7.86 -12.65
CA GLU A 35 3.11 -7.56 -11.91
C GLU A 35 3.11 -8.41 -10.62
N PRO A 36 2.80 -7.80 -9.46
CA PRO A 36 2.70 -8.56 -8.23
C PRO A 36 1.66 -9.68 -8.41
N PRO A 37 1.88 -10.87 -7.86
CA PRO A 37 1.01 -12.02 -8.09
C PRO A 37 -0.44 -11.66 -7.75
N LEU A 38 -1.33 -11.81 -8.74
CA LEU A 38 -2.78 -11.71 -8.59
C LEU A 38 -3.22 -12.75 -7.54
N GLY A 39 -3.79 -12.29 -6.42
CA GLY A 39 -4.46 -13.21 -5.49
C GLY A 39 -4.46 -12.86 -4.01
N ARG A 40 -3.78 -11.81 -3.55
CA ARG A 40 -3.93 -11.35 -2.15
C ARG A 40 -4.35 -9.89 -2.06
N SER A 41 -5.34 -9.63 -1.21
CA SER A 41 -5.74 -8.29 -0.77
C SER A 41 -4.51 -7.51 -0.31
N ARG A 42 -4.36 -6.26 -0.80
CA ARG A 42 -3.27 -5.37 -0.38
C ARG A 42 -3.27 -5.19 1.14
N ARG A 43 -2.12 -5.32 1.78
CA ARG A 43 -1.96 -5.24 3.24
C ARG A 43 -1.20 -3.98 3.63
N VAL A 44 -1.88 -3.09 4.34
CA VAL A 44 -1.34 -1.79 4.77
C VAL A 44 -1.04 -1.88 6.25
N LEU A 45 0.24 -1.99 6.61
CA LEU A 45 0.68 -1.94 7.99
C LEU A 45 0.68 -0.50 8.48
N ILE A 46 0.05 -0.25 9.62
CA ILE A 46 0.21 1.00 10.36
C ILE A 46 0.98 0.77 11.65
N THR A 47 1.74 1.78 12.04
CA THR A 47 2.32 1.87 13.36
C THR A 47 2.43 3.33 13.74
N GLY A 48 2.17 3.67 14.99
CA GLY A 48 2.44 5.03 15.39
C GLY A 48 2.42 5.30 16.86
N SER A 49 2.61 6.58 17.16
CA SER A 49 2.81 7.05 18.51
C SER A 49 1.47 7.10 19.25
N ARG A 50 1.47 6.64 20.50
CA ARG A 50 0.27 6.72 21.38
C ARG A 50 -0.20 8.15 21.61
N SER A 51 0.71 9.12 21.43
CA SER A 51 0.47 10.55 21.55
C SER A 51 0.26 11.27 20.20
N TRP A 52 0.13 10.55 19.08
CA TRP A 52 -0.15 11.18 17.80
C TRP A 52 -1.52 11.88 17.82
N THR A 53 -1.59 13.12 17.33
CA THR A 53 -2.80 13.96 17.39
C THR A 53 -3.28 14.46 16.03
N ASP A 54 -2.42 14.45 15.00
CA ASP A 54 -2.74 14.98 13.68
C ASP A 54 -3.57 13.97 12.86
N ARG A 55 -4.90 14.05 13.06
CA ARG A 55 -5.89 13.24 12.34
C ARG A 55 -5.96 13.58 10.86
N ALA A 56 -5.64 14.82 10.47
CA ALA A 56 -5.71 15.25 9.07
C ALA A 56 -4.62 14.54 8.25
N THR A 57 -3.40 14.48 8.78
CA THR A 57 -2.31 13.70 8.17
C THR A 57 -2.68 12.22 8.05
N ILE A 58 -3.25 11.61 9.09
CA ILE A 58 -3.71 10.20 9.01
C ILE A 58 -4.72 10.03 7.88
N ARG A 59 -5.75 10.87 7.83
CA ARG A 59 -6.80 10.76 6.82
C ARG A 59 -6.24 10.91 5.40
N ALA A 60 -5.39 11.92 5.17
CA ALA A 60 -4.79 12.16 3.87
C ALA A 60 -3.93 10.97 3.41
N VAL A 61 -3.06 10.48 4.29
CA VAL A 61 -2.16 9.36 3.98
C VAL A 61 -2.92 8.06 3.74
N LEU A 62 -3.93 7.77 4.56
CA LEU A 62 -4.72 6.55 4.39
C LEU A 62 -5.52 6.58 3.09
N ALA A 63 -6.03 7.75 2.68
CA ALA A 63 -6.78 7.89 1.43
C ALA A 63 -5.92 7.53 0.20
N GLU A 64 -4.62 7.80 0.23
CA GLU A 64 -3.70 7.46 -0.88
C GLU A 64 -3.50 5.95 -1.08
N VAL A 65 -3.70 5.14 -0.03
CA VAL A 65 -3.46 3.68 -0.06
C VAL A 65 -4.75 2.87 0.09
N TRP A 66 -5.89 3.55 0.20
CA TRP A 66 -7.17 2.91 0.44
C TRP A 66 -7.70 2.21 -0.80
N SER A 67 -8.30 1.05 -0.57
CA SER A 67 -9.09 0.30 -1.54
C SER A 67 -10.07 -0.58 -0.75
N PRO A 68 -11.28 -0.85 -1.27
CA PRO A 68 -12.24 -1.76 -0.64
C PRO A 68 -11.65 -3.15 -0.31
N ASP A 69 -10.72 -3.62 -1.15
CA ASP A 69 -10.10 -4.94 -0.97
C ASP A 69 -8.91 -4.92 -0.02
N ALA A 70 -8.40 -3.75 0.37
CA ALA A 70 -7.23 -3.65 1.23
C ALA A 70 -7.53 -3.94 2.70
N VAL A 71 -6.56 -4.54 3.40
CA VAL A 71 -6.61 -4.85 4.83
C VAL A 71 -5.64 -3.95 5.57
N LEU A 72 -6.12 -3.25 6.59
CA LEU A 72 -5.28 -2.49 7.51
C LEU A 72 -4.73 -3.44 8.59
N VAL A 73 -3.42 -3.58 8.70
CA VAL A 73 -2.76 -4.32 9.78
C VAL A 73 -2.42 -3.33 10.90
N SER A 74 -3.02 -3.50 12.07
CA SER A 74 -2.93 -2.57 13.19
C SER A 74 -2.42 -3.23 14.47
N GLY A 75 -1.70 -2.45 15.28
CA GLY A 75 -1.23 -2.85 16.60
C GLY A 75 -2.27 -2.76 17.71
N ALA A 76 -3.50 -2.38 17.38
CA ALA A 76 -4.66 -2.27 18.27
C ALA A 76 -4.38 -1.45 19.53
N CYS A 77 -3.51 -0.42 19.45
CA CYS A 77 -3.36 0.51 20.56
C CYS A 77 -4.64 1.35 20.69
N PRO A 78 -5.29 1.41 21.86
CA PRO A 78 -6.60 2.06 22.03
C PRO A 78 -6.55 3.59 21.90
N CYS A 79 -5.35 4.17 21.76
CA CYS A 79 -5.13 5.60 21.62
C CYS A 79 -4.05 5.93 20.58
N GLY A 80 -3.97 7.20 20.20
CA GLY A 80 -2.98 7.70 19.26
C GLY A 80 -3.22 7.22 17.83
N ALA A 81 -2.13 6.98 17.10
CA ALA A 81 -2.16 6.73 15.67
C ALA A 81 -2.94 5.46 15.29
N ASP A 82 -2.74 4.34 16.00
CA ASP A 82 -3.44 3.08 15.68
C ASP A 82 -4.96 3.26 15.76
N ALA A 83 -5.47 3.75 16.90
CA ALA A 83 -6.90 4.01 17.08
C ALA A 83 -7.47 4.97 16.02
N GLN A 84 -6.73 6.02 15.67
CA GLN A 84 -7.15 6.99 14.65
C GLN A 84 -7.17 6.36 13.24
N CYS A 85 -6.18 5.54 12.91
CA CYS A 85 -6.14 4.83 11.62
C CYS A 85 -7.27 3.83 11.50
N GLU A 86 -7.51 3.03 12.54
CA GLU A 86 -8.61 2.06 12.58
C GLU A 86 -9.97 2.74 12.43
N ALA A 87 -10.21 3.82 13.19
CA ALA A 87 -11.46 4.56 13.09
C ALA A 87 -11.68 5.12 11.68
N CYS A 88 -10.64 5.67 11.06
CA CYS A 88 -10.70 6.19 9.69
C CYS A 88 -11.00 5.08 8.67
N TRP A 89 -10.29 3.94 8.78
CA TRP A 89 -10.41 2.83 7.84
C TRP A 89 -11.77 2.13 7.93
N LEU A 90 -12.26 1.92 9.16
CA LEU A 90 -13.59 1.33 9.41
C LEU A 90 -14.71 2.26 8.92
N ALA A 91 -14.57 3.58 9.10
CA ALA A 91 -15.54 4.55 8.58
C ALA A 91 -15.66 4.54 7.05
N TRP A 92 -14.66 4.02 6.34
CA TRP A 92 -14.67 3.81 4.89
C TRP A 92 -15.08 2.40 4.48
N GLY A 93 -15.55 1.56 5.42
CA GLY A 93 -15.95 0.18 5.16
C GLY A 93 -14.78 -0.79 4.99
N GLY A 94 -13.56 -0.39 5.37
CA GLY A 94 -12.37 -1.22 5.23
C GLY A 94 -12.26 -2.32 6.30
N ARG A 95 -11.47 -3.36 5.99
CA ARG A 95 -11.17 -4.46 6.92
C ARG A 95 -9.92 -4.15 7.75
N VAL A 96 -9.95 -4.49 9.03
CA VAL A 96 -8.82 -4.31 9.96
C VAL A 96 -8.41 -5.64 10.56
N GLU A 97 -7.14 -5.99 10.42
CA GLU A 97 -6.48 -7.09 11.12
C GLU A 97 -5.75 -6.53 12.35
N ARG A 98 -6.28 -6.84 13.53
CA ARG A 98 -5.77 -6.32 14.81
C ARG A 98 -4.79 -7.29 15.45
N HIS A 99 -3.67 -6.75 15.93
CA HIS A 99 -2.64 -7.44 16.70
C HIS A 99 -2.49 -6.77 18.06
N PRO A 100 -3.34 -7.08 19.06
CA PRO A 100 -3.18 -6.54 20.41
C PRO A 100 -1.91 -7.09 21.07
N ALA A 101 -1.26 -6.27 21.90
CA ALA A 101 -0.09 -6.72 22.65
C ALA A 101 -0.51 -7.51 23.90
N ASP A 102 0.10 -8.67 24.10
CA ASP A 102 -0.13 -9.54 25.26
C ASP A 102 0.69 -9.08 26.48
N TRP A 103 0.19 -8.03 27.14
CA TRP A 103 0.85 -7.45 28.30
C TRP A 103 0.88 -8.38 29.51
N ASP A 104 -0.13 -9.23 29.66
CA ASP A 104 -0.29 -10.13 30.80
C ASP A 104 0.80 -11.20 30.81
N GLN A 105 1.12 -11.78 29.64
CA GLN A 105 2.13 -12.84 29.54
C GLN A 105 3.55 -12.32 29.30
N LEU A 106 3.71 -11.23 28.53
CA LEU A 106 5.03 -10.80 28.02
C LEU A 106 5.52 -9.48 28.64
N GLY A 107 4.70 -8.82 29.44
CA GLY A 107 5.03 -7.55 30.09
C GLY A 107 5.57 -6.53 29.09
N ARG A 108 6.71 -5.89 29.42
CA ARG A 108 7.32 -4.83 28.58
C ARG A 108 7.68 -5.29 27.16
N ARG A 109 7.89 -6.60 26.94
CA ARG A 109 8.25 -7.15 25.63
C ARG A 109 7.05 -7.34 24.71
N ALA A 110 5.83 -7.33 25.25
CA ALA A 110 4.59 -7.56 24.51
C ALA A 110 4.49 -6.69 23.25
N GLY A 111 4.77 -5.39 23.38
CA GLY A 111 4.75 -4.47 22.24
C GLY A 111 5.75 -4.82 21.15
N PHE A 112 6.97 -5.23 21.51
CA PHE A 112 7.99 -5.60 20.53
C PHE A 112 7.66 -6.92 19.83
N VAL A 113 7.20 -7.92 20.57
CA VAL A 113 6.78 -9.21 20.00
C VAL A 113 5.62 -9.00 19.02
N ARG A 114 4.62 -8.22 19.43
CA ARG A 114 3.51 -7.84 18.56
C ARG A 114 3.98 -7.08 17.32
N ASN A 115 4.92 -6.15 17.45
CA ASN A 115 5.46 -5.41 16.31
C ASN A 115 6.10 -6.35 15.27
N ALA A 116 6.86 -7.34 15.74
CA ALA A 116 7.45 -8.35 14.85
C ALA A 116 6.39 -9.22 14.17
N GLN A 117 5.33 -9.61 14.88
CA GLN A 117 4.20 -10.36 14.32
C GLN A 117 3.50 -9.60 13.20
N MET A 118 3.23 -8.30 13.38
CA MET A 118 2.62 -7.47 12.33
C MET A 118 3.48 -7.35 11.07
N VAL A 119 4.80 -7.24 11.23
CA VAL A 119 5.73 -7.20 10.09
C VAL A 119 5.76 -8.56 9.38
N ALA A 120 5.82 -9.66 10.14
CA ALA A 120 5.79 -11.02 9.62
C ALA A 120 4.47 -11.36 8.91
N ALA A 121 3.38 -10.65 9.21
CA ALA A 121 2.08 -10.83 8.58
C ALA A 121 2.03 -10.42 7.08
N GLY A 122 3.15 -9.96 6.49
CA GLY A 122 3.29 -9.82 5.04
C GLY A 122 2.65 -8.56 4.44
N ALA A 123 2.89 -7.40 5.05
CA ALA A 123 2.39 -6.12 4.53
C ALA A 123 3.11 -5.68 3.25
N ASP A 124 2.38 -5.02 2.35
CA ASP A 124 2.92 -4.46 1.11
C ASP A 124 3.50 -3.06 1.33
N ILE A 125 2.95 -2.33 2.30
CA ILE A 125 3.42 -1.00 2.70
C ILE A 125 3.26 -0.81 4.21
N CYS A 126 4.22 -0.13 4.82
CA CYS A 126 4.19 0.32 6.21
C CYS A 126 4.08 1.85 6.27
N LEU A 127 3.07 2.36 6.98
CA LEU A 127 2.87 3.76 7.28
C LEU A 127 3.21 4.00 8.76
N ALA A 128 4.29 4.73 9.02
CA ALA A 128 4.79 4.97 10.37
C ALA A 128 4.56 6.42 10.81
N PHE A 129 3.71 6.63 11.83
CA PHE A 129 3.39 7.94 12.41
C PHE A 129 4.17 8.18 13.71
N ILE A 130 5.30 8.87 13.60
CA ILE A 130 6.29 9.04 14.68
C ILE A 130 6.21 10.45 15.26
N ARG A 131 5.79 10.57 16.52
CA ARG A 131 5.80 11.82 17.30
C ARG A 131 6.92 11.77 18.34
N ASN A 132 7.70 12.84 18.46
CA ASN A 132 8.79 12.99 19.45
C ASN A 132 9.69 11.75 19.56
N ASP A 133 10.13 11.21 18.41
CA ASP A 133 11.00 10.02 18.33
C ASP A 133 10.51 8.78 19.10
N SER A 134 9.19 8.57 19.13
CA SER A 134 8.53 7.39 19.70
C SER A 134 9.30 6.09 19.40
N ALA A 135 9.94 5.54 20.43
CA ALA A 135 10.81 4.37 20.30
C ALA A 135 10.07 3.15 19.74
N GLY A 136 8.81 2.96 20.14
CA GLY A 136 7.97 1.85 19.67
C GLY A 136 7.68 1.94 18.17
N ALA A 137 7.16 3.08 17.71
CA ALA A 137 6.83 3.29 16.30
C ALA A 137 8.09 3.32 15.41
N GLY A 138 9.16 3.97 15.89
CA GLY A 138 10.45 3.98 15.22
C GLY A 138 11.09 2.58 15.13
N HIS A 139 10.88 1.74 16.14
CA HIS A 139 11.33 0.36 16.10
C HIS A 139 10.60 -0.44 15.01
N THR A 140 9.27 -0.42 14.98
CA THR A 140 8.49 -1.13 13.95
C THR A 140 8.85 -0.67 12.54
N ALA A 141 9.00 0.64 12.31
CA ALA A 141 9.38 1.17 11.00
C ALA A 141 10.74 0.64 10.53
N ARG A 142 11.71 0.46 11.44
CA ARG A 142 13.01 -0.13 11.12
C ARG A 142 12.89 -1.61 10.77
N VAL A 143 12.14 -2.37 11.57
CA VAL A 143 11.93 -3.80 11.35
C VAL A 143 11.20 -4.04 10.02
N ALA A 144 10.20 -3.22 9.68
CA ALA A 144 9.51 -3.27 8.39
C ALA A 144 10.47 -3.03 7.21
N LYS A 145 11.33 -2.01 7.30
CA LYS A 145 12.37 -1.75 6.28
C LYS A 145 13.34 -2.92 6.13
N GLN A 146 13.78 -3.51 7.24
CA GLN A 146 14.68 -4.67 7.24
C GLN A 146 14.02 -5.91 6.59
N ALA A 147 12.71 -6.04 6.72
CA ALA A 147 11.92 -7.09 6.06
C ALA A 147 11.59 -6.79 4.59
N GLY A 148 12.10 -5.70 4.00
CA GLY A 148 11.85 -5.32 2.61
C GLY A 148 10.50 -4.67 2.35
N ILE A 149 9.75 -4.28 3.39
CA ILE A 149 8.45 -3.62 3.25
C ILE A 149 8.66 -2.14 2.91
N ALA A 150 8.01 -1.67 1.84
CA ALA A 150 8.00 -0.26 1.48
C ALA A 150 7.49 0.58 2.66
N THR A 151 8.31 1.49 3.19
CA THR A 151 8.00 2.17 4.46
C THR A 151 8.01 3.68 4.30
N ARG A 152 6.88 4.32 4.56
CA ARG A 152 6.71 5.79 4.62
C ARG A 152 6.67 6.25 6.07
N ILE A 153 7.43 7.28 6.40
CA ILE A 153 7.53 7.82 7.76
C ILE A 153 6.98 9.25 7.78
N PHE A 154 6.03 9.49 8.68
CA PHE A 154 5.43 10.79 8.94
C PHE A 154 5.84 11.23 10.33
N ARG A 155 6.43 12.43 10.42
CA ARG A 155 6.97 12.95 11.68
C ARG A 155 6.16 14.13 12.18
N SER A 156 5.94 14.14 13.48
CA SER A 156 5.45 15.30 14.22
C SER A 156 6.39 15.55 15.39
N THR A 157 6.77 16.79 15.61
CA THR A 157 7.61 17.18 16.75
C THR A 157 6.92 18.31 17.47
N ASP A 158 6.89 18.24 18.79
CA ASP A 158 6.54 19.42 19.57
C ASP A 158 7.62 20.48 19.40
N THR A 159 7.21 21.74 19.39
CA THR A 159 8.16 22.84 19.56
C THR A 159 8.85 22.63 20.90
N PRO A 160 10.18 22.46 20.95
CA PRO A 160 10.89 22.27 22.21
C PRO A 160 10.59 23.46 23.11
N THR A 161 10.12 23.19 24.33
CA THR A 161 9.88 24.27 25.27
C THR A 161 11.22 24.92 25.64
N LEU A 162 11.19 26.19 26.09
CA LEU A 162 12.42 26.86 26.58
C LEU A 162 13.12 26.03 27.68
N ALA A 163 12.35 25.28 28.47
CA ALA A 163 12.87 24.37 29.50
C ALA A 163 13.63 23.15 28.94
N ASP A 164 13.36 22.72 27.71
CA ASP A 164 14.06 21.60 27.06
C ASP A 164 15.40 22.04 26.44
N ARG A 165 15.53 23.34 26.12
CA ARG A 165 16.78 23.93 25.60
C ARG A 165 17.81 24.18 26.70
N ALA A 166 17.36 24.48 27.91
CA ALA A 166 18.21 24.73 29.07
C ALA A 166 18.85 23.47 29.67
N ARG A 167 18.44 22.27 29.22
CA ARG A 167 18.95 20.96 29.68
C ARG A 167 19.96 20.32 28.71
N ARG A 168 20.44 21.07 27.70
CA ARG A 168 21.46 20.63 26.74
C ARG A 168 22.77 21.35 26.96
#